data_AF-A0A7J4JD76-F1
#
_entry.id   AF-A0A7J4JD76-F1
#
_cell.length_a   1.000
_cell.length_b   1.000
_cell.length_c   1.000
_cell.angle_alpha   90.00
_cell.angle_beta   90.00
_cell.angle_gamma   90.00
#
_symmetry.space_group_name_H-M   'P 1'
#
loop_
_entity.id
_entity.type
_entity.pdbx_description
1 polymer ?
#
loop_
_entity_poly.entity_id
_entity_poly.type
_entity_poly.pdbx_seq_one_letter_code
_entity_poly.pdbx_strand_id
1 'polypeptide(L)'
;MAKAFMLKLRARASARSGIHHHEFAWIRGTLSTLLLEDFVGASFGAMFFALTQEVWDISAKLQLWSIVALTLLTFSLGFMLIYLSRRRLYISVKLEHAASLRALEIYLISILTALMFVLILQTANTPILVFKQAVLIALPAVISAATADLLFF
;
A
#
# COMPACT_ATOMS: atom_id res chain seq x y z
N MET A 1 -49.53 5.65 30.50
CA MET A 1 -48.05 5.62 30.67
C MET A 1 -47.34 4.50 29.90
N ALA A 2 -47.83 3.26 29.88
CA ALA A 2 -47.14 2.13 29.21
C ALA A 2 -46.92 2.29 27.67
N LYS A 3 -47.85 2.93 26.96
CA LYS A 3 -47.78 3.14 25.49
C LYS A 3 -46.61 4.05 25.07
N ALA A 4 -46.29 5.06 25.88
CA ALA A 4 -45.18 5.97 25.62
C ALA A 4 -43.81 5.29 25.82
N PHE A 5 -43.72 4.34 26.76
CA PHE A 5 -42.51 3.57 27.01
C PHE A 5 -42.20 2.57 25.89
N MET A 6 -43.23 1.87 25.38
CA MET A 6 -43.13 0.97 24.23
C MET A 6 -42.68 1.70 22.95
N LEU A 7 -43.21 2.91 22.69
CA LEU A 7 -42.80 3.73 21.54
C LEU A 7 -41.33 4.17 21.64
N LYS A 8 -40.86 4.50 22.85
CA LYS A 8 -39.45 4.86 23.09
C LYS A 8 -38.49 3.68 22.89
N LEU A 9 -38.92 2.46 23.24
CA LEU A 9 -38.17 1.23 23.02
C LEU A 9 -38.11 0.85 21.53
N ARG A 10 -39.23 0.99 20.80
CA ARG A 10 -39.26 0.73 19.35
C ARG A 10 -38.40 1.72 18.56
N ALA A 11 -38.41 2.99 18.93
CA ALA A 11 -37.54 4.01 18.32
C ALA A 11 -36.05 3.76 18.62
N ARG A 12 -35.71 3.28 19.82
CA ARG A 12 -34.32 2.90 20.15
C ARG A 12 -33.86 1.63 19.43
N ALA A 13 -34.76 0.68 19.18
CA ALA A 13 -34.44 -0.54 18.44
C ALA A 13 -34.20 -0.27 16.94
N SER A 14 -34.99 0.61 16.30
CA SER A 14 -34.78 0.95 14.88
C SER A 14 -33.59 1.89 14.66
N ALA A 15 -33.23 2.72 15.65
CA ALA A 15 -32.02 3.53 15.59
C ALA A 15 -30.73 2.68 15.68
N ARG A 16 -30.78 1.54 16.37
CA ARG A 16 -29.61 0.65 16.51
C ARG A 16 -29.32 -0.20 15.27
N SER A 17 -30.34 -0.55 14.48
CA SER A 17 -30.13 -1.34 13.25
C SER A 17 -29.60 -0.52 12.07
N GLY A 18 -29.75 0.81 12.08
CA GLY A 18 -29.22 1.70 11.04
C GLY A 18 -27.74 2.08 11.20
N ILE A 19 -27.17 1.93 12.39
CA ILE A 19 -25.80 2.36 12.71
C ILE A 19 -24.76 1.37 12.14
N HIS A 20 -25.05 0.07 12.16
CA HIS A 20 -24.10 -0.95 11.70
C HIS A 20 -23.89 -0.97 10.18
N HIS A 21 -24.82 -0.46 9.37
CA HIS A 21 -24.62 -0.39 7.91
C HIS A 21 -23.79 0.82 7.47
N HIS A 22 -23.78 1.91 8.24
CA HIS A 22 -22.98 3.10 7.90
C HIS A 22 -21.50 2.98 8.30
N GLU A 23 -21.19 2.27 9.39
CA GLU A 23 -19.80 2.08 9.83
C GLU A 23 -18.97 1.26 8.80
N PHE A 24 -19.56 0.24 8.18
CA PHE A 24 -18.87 -0.54 7.14
C PHE A 24 -18.76 0.19 5.80
N ALA A 25 -19.68 1.09 5.48
CA ALA A 25 -19.64 1.87 4.24
C ALA A 25 -18.53 2.94 4.28
N TRP A 26 -18.31 3.57 5.44
CA TRP A 26 -17.21 4.53 5.63
C TRP A 26 -15.85 3.83 5.61
N ILE A 27 -15.72 2.66 6.25
CA ILE A 27 -14.51 1.83 6.17
C ILE A 27 -14.21 1.44 4.72
N ARG A 28 -15.21 1.02 3.92
CA ARG A 28 -15.01 0.70 2.49
C ARG A 28 -14.62 1.92 1.66
N GLY A 29 -15.24 3.08 1.90
CA GLY A 29 -14.93 4.32 1.20
C GLY A 29 -13.48 4.75 1.40
N THR A 30 -13.05 4.84 2.65
CA THR A 30 -11.67 5.23 3.01
C THR A 30 -10.63 4.19 2.58
N LEU A 31 -10.95 2.89 2.61
CA LEU A 31 -10.02 1.86 2.13
C LEU A 31 -9.80 1.97 0.62
N SER A 32 -10.87 2.24 -0.14
CA SER A 32 -10.78 2.34 -1.60
C SER A 32 -9.99 3.57 -2.05
N THR A 33 -10.07 4.69 -1.33
CA THR A 33 -9.29 5.90 -1.64
C THR A 33 -7.82 5.70 -1.30
N LEU A 34 -7.51 5.11 -0.15
CA LEU A 34 -6.12 4.83 0.26
C LEU A 34 -5.43 3.86 -0.70
N LEU A 35 -6.11 2.78 -1.11
CA LEU A 35 -5.60 1.84 -2.11
C LEU A 35 -5.37 2.50 -3.47
N LEU A 36 -6.25 3.42 -3.86
CA LEU A 36 -6.09 4.18 -5.11
C LEU A 36 -4.88 5.11 -5.03
N GLU A 37 -4.69 5.81 -3.91
CA GLU A 37 -3.53 6.69 -3.66
C GLU A 37 -2.22 5.90 -3.68
N ASP A 38 -2.18 4.75 -3.01
CA ASP A 38 -1.02 3.85 -3.03
C ASP A 38 -0.72 3.38 -4.45
N PHE A 39 -1.75 2.98 -5.20
CA PHE A 39 -1.60 2.52 -6.57
C PHE A 39 -1.09 3.64 -7.49
N VAL A 40 -1.65 4.85 -7.36
CA VAL A 40 -1.23 6.02 -8.15
C VAL A 40 0.21 6.39 -7.80
N GLY A 41 0.56 6.47 -6.52
CA GLY A 41 1.93 6.73 -6.06
C GLY A 41 2.91 5.66 -6.56
N ALA A 42 2.58 4.38 -6.37
CA ALA A 42 3.38 3.27 -6.88
C ALA A 42 3.54 3.34 -8.41
N SER A 43 2.50 3.72 -9.14
CA SER A 43 2.53 3.85 -10.60
C SER A 43 3.45 4.97 -11.04
N PHE A 44 3.40 6.13 -10.39
CA PHE A 44 4.33 7.24 -10.65
C PHE A 44 5.77 6.82 -10.42
N GLY A 45 6.07 6.22 -9.26
CA GLY A 45 7.43 5.75 -8.94
C GLY A 45 7.91 4.66 -9.90
N ALA A 46 7.05 3.70 -10.25
CA ALA A 46 7.41 2.61 -11.16
C ALA A 46 7.62 3.08 -12.60
N MET A 47 6.77 3.97 -13.11
CA MET A 47 6.77 4.41 -14.52
C MET A 47 8.11 4.99 -14.95
N PHE A 48 8.72 5.86 -14.13
CA PHE A 48 10.00 6.48 -14.49
C PHE A 48 11.14 5.48 -14.62
N PHE A 49 11.16 4.45 -13.76
CA PHE A 49 12.25 3.48 -13.73
C PHE A 49 12.00 2.26 -14.64
N ALA A 50 10.74 1.93 -14.90
CA ALA A 50 10.40 0.86 -15.83
C ALA A 50 10.79 1.18 -17.28
N LEU A 51 10.79 2.46 -17.65
CA LEU A 51 11.09 2.92 -19.01
C LEU A 51 12.59 3.18 -19.27
N THR A 52 13.44 3.10 -18.24
CA THR A 52 14.88 3.38 -18.37
C THR A 52 15.68 2.12 -18.68
N GLN A 53 16.54 2.20 -19.69
CA GLN A 53 17.36 1.08 -20.13
C GLN A 53 18.44 0.70 -19.09
N GLU A 54 18.88 1.66 -18.28
CA GLU A 54 19.83 1.48 -17.20
C GLU A 54 19.32 0.46 -16.17
N VAL A 55 18.02 0.51 -15.84
CA VAL A 55 17.41 -0.44 -14.90
C VAL A 55 17.42 -1.85 -15.47
N TRP A 56 17.17 -1.99 -16.77
CA TRP A 56 17.20 -3.30 -17.44
C TRP A 56 18.62 -3.88 -17.45
N ASP A 57 19.62 -3.07 -17.79
CA ASP A 57 21.02 -3.50 -17.81
C ASP A 57 21.54 -3.87 -16.42
N ILE A 58 21.20 -3.08 -15.41
CA ILE A 58 21.55 -3.35 -14.01
C ILE A 58 20.89 -4.65 -13.54
N SER A 59 19.62 -4.86 -13.87
CA SER A 59 18.88 -6.07 -13.49
C SER A 59 19.48 -7.35 -14.07
N ALA A 60 20.06 -7.29 -15.27
CA ALA A 60 20.69 -8.43 -15.93
C ALA A 60 22.00 -8.83 -15.25
N LYS A 61 22.76 -7.85 -14.74
CA LYS A 61 24.08 -8.05 -14.10
C LYS A 61 23.99 -8.44 -12.63
N LEU A 62 22.89 -8.09 -11.96
CA LEU A 62 22.72 -8.34 -10.52
C LEU A 62 22.63 -9.83 -10.19
N GLN A 63 23.36 -10.26 -9.17
CA GLN A 63 23.23 -11.60 -8.60
C GLN A 63 21.95 -11.71 -7.75
N LEU A 64 21.42 -12.94 -7.59
CA LEU A 64 20.18 -13.16 -6.84
C LEU A 64 20.28 -12.72 -5.37
N TRP A 65 21.43 -12.88 -4.74
CA TRP A 65 21.64 -12.45 -3.35
C TRP A 65 21.49 -10.94 -3.18
N SER A 66 21.95 -10.15 -4.16
CA SER A 66 21.77 -8.70 -4.16
C SER A 66 20.30 -8.32 -4.27
N ILE A 67 19.49 -9.11 -4.98
CA ILE A 67 18.05 -8.89 -5.14
C ILE A 67 17.32 -9.18 -3.83
N VAL A 68 17.68 -10.25 -3.11
CA VAL A 68 17.14 -10.52 -1.77
C VAL A 68 17.47 -9.38 -0.81
N ALA A 69 18.71 -8.89 -0.83
CA ALA A 69 19.13 -7.75 -0.02
C ALA A 69 18.34 -6.47 -0.36
N LEU A 70 18.12 -6.20 -1.65
CA LEU A 70 17.30 -5.08 -2.12
C LEU A 70 15.84 -5.21 -1.67
N THR A 71 15.25 -6.40 -1.73
CA THR A 71 13.89 -6.64 -1.21
C THR A 71 13.78 -6.29 0.27
N LEU A 72 14.72 -6.75 1.09
CA LEU A 72 14.74 -6.43 2.53
C LEU A 72 14.94 -4.94 2.78
N LEU A 73 15.82 -4.29 2.00
CA LEU A 73 16.05 -2.86 2.08
C LEU A 73 14.78 -2.08 1.73
N THR A 74 14.12 -2.41 0.63
CA THR A 74 12.86 -1.76 0.19
C THR A 74 11.78 -1.88 1.24
N PHE A 75 11.59 -3.08 1.81
CA PHE A 75 10.61 -3.30 2.88
C PHE A 75 10.95 -2.48 4.13
N SER A 76 12.23 -2.45 4.52
CA SER A 76 12.69 -1.68 5.68
C SER A 76 12.49 -0.17 5.49
N LEU A 77 12.78 0.36 4.30
CA LEU A 77 12.57 1.77 3.96
C LEU A 77 11.08 2.13 3.95
N GLY A 78 10.24 1.31 3.31
CA GLY A 78 8.78 1.50 3.33
C GLY A 78 8.23 1.50 4.74
N PHE A 79 8.64 0.54 5.57
CA PHE A 79 8.28 0.51 6.98
C PHE A 79 8.72 1.76 7.74
N MET A 80 9.97 2.21 7.57
CA MET A 80 10.46 3.43 8.24
C MET A 80 9.66 4.67 7.84
N LEU A 81 9.36 4.85 6.54
CA LEU A 81 8.58 5.99 6.05
C LEU A 81 7.17 6.02 6.66
N ILE A 82 6.48 4.88 6.64
CA ILE A 82 5.12 4.75 7.19
C ILE A 82 5.13 4.90 8.71
N TYR A 83 6.12 4.30 9.38
CA TYR A 83 6.29 4.44 10.82
C TYR A 83 6.52 5.89 11.22
N LEU A 84 7.38 6.62 10.49
CA LEU A 84 7.60 8.05 10.71
C LEU A 84 6.35 8.89 10.47
N SER A 85 5.62 8.60 9.38
CA SER A 85 4.32 9.25 9.09
C SER A 85 3.35 9.09 10.25
N ARG A 86 3.12 7.84 10.69
CA ARG A 86 2.13 7.53 11.72
C ARG A 86 2.56 7.91 13.14
N ARG A 87 3.87 7.88 13.44
CA ARG A 87 4.40 8.31 14.74
C ARG A 87 4.09 9.79 15.01
N ARG A 88 4.02 10.63 13.98
CA ARG A 88 3.61 12.04 14.14
C ARG A 88 2.14 12.18 14.54
N LEU A 89 1.30 11.21 14.21
CA LEU A 89 -0.15 11.28 14.38
C LEU A 89 -0.66 10.53 15.63
N TYR A 90 -0.02 9.43 16.04
CA TYR A 90 -0.51 8.58 17.11
C TYR A 90 0.61 8.07 18.03
N ILE A 91 0.54 8.43 19.31
CA ILE A 91 1.34 7.82 20.40
C ILE A 91 0.51 6.66 20.97
N SER A 92 0.49 5.51 20.32
CA SER A 92 -0.19 4.32 20.87
C SER A 92 0.61 3.04 20.62
N VAL A 93 0.51 2.08 21.54
CA VAL A 93 1.25 0.80 21.49
C VAL A 93 0.83 -0.06 20.29
N LYS A 94 -0.33 0.19 19.67
CA LYS A 94 -0.79 -0.52 18.45
C LYS A 94 -0.15 0.00 17.15
N LEU A 95 0.72 1.01 17.23
CA LEU A 95 1.33 1.66 16.08
C LEU A 95 2.21 0.72 15.26
N GLU A 96 3.02 -0.12 15.92
CA GLU A 96 3.99 -0.98 15.24
C GLU A 96 3.31 -2.02 14.35
N HIS A 97 2.29 -2.71 14.89
CA HIS A 97 1.54 -3.74 14.16
C HIS A 97 0.74 -3.16 12.98
N ALA A 98 0.18 -1.96 13.17
CA ALA A 98 -0.52 -1.25 12.10
C ALA A 98 0.45 -0.75 11.01
N ALA A 99 1.62 -0.26 11.40
CA ALA A 99 2.66 0.20 10.47
C ALA A 99 3.24 -0.95 9.65
N SER A 100 3.48 -2.12 10.25
CA SER A 100 4.01 -3.29 9.54
C SER A 100 3.02 -3.82 8.50
N LEU A 101 1.72 -3.90 8.84
CA LEU A 101 0.70 -4.35 7.89
C LEU A 101 0.55 -3.38 6.72
N ARG A 102 0.56 -2.06 6.98
CA ARG A 102 0.50 -1.04 5.94
C ARG A 102 1.75 -1.03 5.05
N ALA A 103 2.93 -1.24 5.63
CA ALA A 103 4.18 -1.37 4.87
C ALA A 103 4.17 -2.59 3.95
N LEU A 104 3.62 -3.72 4.42
CA LEU A 104 3.44 -4.90 3.59
C LEU A 104 2.44 -4.65 2.46
N GLU A 105 1.32 -3.99 2.73
CA GLU A 105 0.32 -3.61 1.72
C GLU A 105 0.92 -2.74 0.61
N ILE A 106 1.61 -1.66 0.98
CA ILE A 106 2.28 -0.76 0.02
C ILE A 106 3.36 -1.50 -0.77
N TYR A 107 4.12 -2.38 -0.11
CA TYR A 107 5.11 -3.21 -0.77
C TYR A 107 4.48 -4.13 -1.83
N LEU A 108 3.38 -4.80 -1.48
CA LEU A 108 2.65 -5.70 -2.39
C LEU A 108 2.05 -4.95 -3.58
N ILE A 109 1.44 -3.78 -3.35
CA ILE A 109 0.90 -2.95 -4.43
C ILE A 109 2.06 -2.50 -5.34
N SER A 110 3.16 -2.05 -4.77
CA SER A 110 4.31 -1.53 -5.51
C SER A 110 5.00 -2.60 -6.36
N ILE A 111 5.19 -3.81 -5.84
CA ILE A 111 5.77 -4.92 -6.61
C ILE A 111 4.83 -5.40 -7.71
N LEU A 112 3.51 -5.41 -7.47
CA LEU A 112 2.52 -5.75 -8.48
C LEU A 112 2.50 -4.71 -9.61
N THR A 113 2.51 -3.43 -9.27
CA THR A 113 2.58 -2.34 -10.25
C THR A 113 3.87 -2.41 -11.05
N ALA A 114 5.02 -2.61 -10.41
CA ALA A 114 6.30 -2.80 -11.08
C ALA A 114 6.28 -4.02 -12.04
N LEU A 115 5.71 -5.14 -11.59
CA LEU A 115 5.54 -6.34 -12.41
C LEU A 115 4.64 -6.07 -13.63
N MET A 116 3.54 -5.35 -13.45
CA MET A 116 2.66 -4.97 -14.56
C MET A 116 3.43 -4.17 -15.62
N PHE A 117 4.24 -3.19 -15.22
CA PHE A 117 5.06 -2.42 -16.17
C PHE A 117 6.07 -3.31 -16.90
N VAL A 118 6.79 -4.18 -16.19
CA VAL A 118 7.75 -5.11 -16.82
C VAL A 118 7.06 -6.04 -17.84
N LEU A 119 5.87 -6.54 -17.50
CA LEU A 119 5.10 -7.41 -18.39
C LEU A 119 4.54 -6.67 -19.61
N ILE A 120 4.04 -5.44 -19.43
CA ILE A 120 3.52 -4.61 -20.53
C ILE A 120 4.65 -4.23 -21.49
N LEU A 121 5.81 -3.85 -20.97
CA LEU A 121 6.96 -3.43 -21.76
C LEU A 121 7.74 -4.63 -22.36
N GLN A 122 7.46 -5.85 -21.90
CA GLN A 122 8.14 -7.09 -22.34
C GLN A 122 9.67 -6.99 -22.28
N THR A 123 10.20 -6.34 -21.24
CA THR A 123 11.63 -6.00 -21.11
C THR A 123 12.51 -7.17 -20.71
N ALA A 124 11.92 -8.35 -20.47
CA ALA A 124 12.63 -9.53 -20.02
C ALA A 124 11.99 -10.82 -20.58
N ASN A 125 12.84 -11.70 -21.10
CA ASN A 125 12.44 -12.98 -21.71
C ASN A 125 12.47 -14.16 -20.74
N THR A 126 13.01 -13.98 -19.53
CA THR A 126 13.11 -15.05 -18.53
C THR A 126 12.40 -14.65 -17.24
N PRO A 127 11.67 -15.57 -16.57
CA PRO A 127 10.96 -15.27 -15.33
C PRO A 127 11.87 -14.68 -14.24
N ILE A 128 13.13 -15.13 -14.23
CA ILE A 128 14.10 -14.65 -13.24
C ILE A 128 14.47 -13.19 -13.48
N LEU A 129 14.65 -12.78 -14.74
CA LEU A 129 14.97 -11.39 -15.08
C LEU A 129 13.76 -10.47 -14.83
N VAL A 130 12.55 -10.95 -15.14
CA VAL A 130 11.29 -10.25 -14.81
C VAL A 130 11.22 -9.96 -13.31
N PHE A 131 11.49 -10.95 -12.47
CA PHE A 131 11.51 -10.78 -11.02
C PHE A 131 12.57 -9.75 -10.56
N LYS A 132 13.78 -9.81 -11.11
CA LYS A 132 14.85 -8.84 -10.78
C LYS A 132 14.46 -7.41 -11.14
N GLN A 133 13.91 -7.20 -12.33
CA GLN A 133 13.44 -5.89 -12.80
C GLN A 133 12.30 -5.38 -11.92
N ALA A 134 11.32 -6.24 -11.62
CA ALA A 134 10.21 -5.88 -10.75
C ALA A 134 10.70 -5.42 -9.36
N VAL A 135 11.65 -6.13 -8.74
CA VAL A 135 12.20 -5.74 -7.42
C VAL A 135 12.95 -4.40 -7.47
N LEU A 136 13.75 -4.17 -8.51
CA LEU A 136 14.46 -2.90 -8.71
C LEU A 136 13.49 -1.71 -8.86
N ILE A 137 12.45 -1.89 -9.67
CA ILE A 137 11.44 -0.86 -9.94
C ILE A 137 10.51 -0.69 -8.72
N ALA A 138 10.28 -1.75 -7.94
CA ALA A 138 9.46 -1.68 -6.74
C ALA A 138 10.07 -0.77 -5.66
N LEU A 139 11.40 -0.60 -5.62
CA LEU A 139 12.05 0.27 -4.64
C LEU A 139 11.56 1.73 -4.74
N PRO A 140 11.70 2.42 -5.89
CA PRO A 140 11.16 3.77 -6.05
C PRO A 140 9.63 3.81 -6.01
N ALA A 141 8.94 2.75 -6.43
CA ALA A 141 7.48 2.65 -6.31
C ALA A 141 7.01 2.66 -4.85
N VAL A 142 7.65 1.88 -3.97
CA VAL A 142 7.34 1.83 -2.52
C VAL A 142 7.57 3.18 -1.87
N ILE A 143 8.68 3.85 -2.20
CA ILE A 143 8.96 5.19 -1.68
C ILE A 143 7.86 6.15 -2.13
N SER A 144 7.50 6.14 -3.42
CA SER A 144 6.49 7.04 -3.96
C SER A 144 5.11 6.82 -3.34
N ALA A 145 4.67 5.56 -3.21
CA ALA A 145 3.42 5.21 -2.54
C ALA A 145 3.44 5.59 -1.05
N ALA A 146 4.50 5.26 -0.31
CA ALA A 146 4.63 5.64 1.10
C ALA A 146 4.67 7.16 1.32
N THR A 147 5.14 7.93 0.33
CA THR A 147 5.09 9.40 0.37
C THR A 147 3.74 9.99 -0.05
N ALA A 148 2.93 9.29 -0.84
CA ALA A 148 1.56 9.73 -1.12
C ALA A 148 0.75 9.77 0.19
N ASP A 149 0.92 8.75 1.03
CA ASP A 149 0.42 8.69 2.42
C ASP A 149 0.93 9.85 3.32
N LEU A 150 1.97 10.60 2.92
CA LEU A 150 2.45 11.80 3.65
C LEU A 150 1.87 13.10 3.10
N LEU A 151 1.37 13.13 1.86
CA LEU A 151 0.88 14.34 1.18
C LEU A 151 -0.63 14.52 1.32
N PHE A 152 -1.38 13.43 1.45
CA PHE A 152 -2.84 13.45 1.59
C PHE A 152 -3.32 13.42 3.05
N PHE A 153 -2.40 13.55 4.01
CA PHE A 153 -2.64 13.67 5.45
C PHE A 153 -1.99 14.93 6.04
#